data_AF-A0A957K537-F1
#
_entry.id   AF-A0A957K537-F1
#
_cell.length_a   1.000
_cell.length_b   1.000
_cell.length_c   1.000
_cell.angle_alpha   90.00
_cell.angle_beta   90.00
_cell.angle_gamma   90.00
#
_symmetry.space_group_name_H-M   'P 1'
#
loop_
_entity.id
_entity.type
_entity.pdbx_description
1 polymer ?
#
loop_
_entity_poly.entity_id
_entity_poly.type
_entity_poly.pdbx_seq_one_letter_code
_entity_poly.pdbx_strand_id
1 'polypeptide(L)' 'MTIIPEISQKIRTILSTAAANCAQEAKLVQRQGGKVNGSNLSQTLVLGWWQEPDATLEQLCQMGMSVG' A
#
# COMPACT_ATOMS: atom_id res chain seq x y z
N MET A 1 4.69 2.23 19.64
CA MET A 1 5.79 3.16 19.32
C MET A 1 5.23 4.57 19.22
N THR A 2 5.58 5.47 20.14
CA THR A 2 5.21 6.90 20.06
C THR A 2 6.10 7.57 19.03
N ILE A 3 5.82 7.32 17.75
CA ILE A 3 6.38 8.12 16.67
C ILE A 3 5.71 9.50 16.77
N ILE A 4 6.52 10.56 16.77
CA ILE A 4 6.04 11.94 16.65
C ILE A 4 5.11 12.00 15.42
N PRO A 5 3.85 12.45 15.52
CA PRO A 5 2.86 12.35 14.43
C PRO A 5 3.36 12.84 13.07
N GLU A 6 4.22 13.86 13.06
CA GLU A 6 4.87 14.41 11.87
C GLU A 6 5.79 13.40 11.16
N ILE A 7 6.52 12.59 11.92
CA ILE A 7 7.39 11.54 11.39
C ILE A 7 6.52 10.44 10.77
N SER A 8 5.47 10.01 11.46
CA SER A 8 4.50 9.03 10.90
C SER A 8 3.91 9.53 9.59
N GLN A 9 3.56 10.82 9.52
CA GLN A 9 2.99 11.42 8.31
C GLN A 9 4.01 11.50 7.17
N LYS A 10 5.26 11.88 7.45
CA LYS A 10 6.34 11.88 6.46
C LYS A 10 6.65 10.48 5.93
N ILE A 11 6.74 9.48 6.81
CA ILE A 11 6.95 8.09 6.43
C ILE A 11 5.80 7.60 5.54
N ARG A 12 4.55 7.88 5.94
CA ARG A 12 3.38 7.52 5.13
C ARG A 12 3.46 8.14 3.73
N THR A 13 3.83 9.41 3.60
CA THR A 13 3.99 10.08 2.29
C THR A 13 5.08 9.42 1.43
N ILE A 14 6.23 9.10 2.02
CA ILE A 14 7.34 8.44 1.32
C ILE A 14 6.89 7.07 0.82
N LEU A 15 6.28 6.26 1.69
CA LEU A 15 5.80 4.92 1.37
C LEU A 15 4.67 4.94 0.33
N SER A 16 3.74 5.90 0.40
CA SER A 16 2.68 6.07 -0.61
C SER A 16 3.24 6.44 -1.98
N THR A 17 4.31 7.25 -2.03
CA THR A 17 4.99 7.62 -3.27
C THR A 17 5.71 6.41 -3.88
N ALA A 18 6.44 5.66 -3.04
CA ALA A 18 7.11 4.43 -3.45
C ALA A 18 6.11 3.41 -4.00
N ALA A 19 4.97 3.22 -3.31
CA ALA A 19 3.90 2.34 -3.76
C ALA A 19 3.32 2.75 -5.12
N ALA A 20 3.11 4.04 -5.36
CA ALA A 20 2.62 4.54 -6.66
C ALA A 20 3.63 4.23 -7.80
N ASN A 21 4.92 4.44 -7.55
CA ASN A 21 5.98 4.11 -8.51
C ASN A 21 6.03 2.60 -8.80
N CYS A 22 5.96 1.76 -7.76
CA CYS A 22 5.91 0.30 -7.93
C CYS A 22 4.69 -0.14 -8.74
N ALA A 23 3.54 0.50 -8.56
CA ALA A 23 2.34 0.19 -9.35
C ALA A 23 2.55 0.49 -10.84
N GLN A 24 3.25 1.57 -11.16
CA GLN A 24 3.60 1.94 -12.54
C GLN A 24 4.61 0.96 -13.15
N GLU A 25 5.67 0.62 -12.41
CA GLU A 25 6.72 -0.31 -12.85
C GLU A 25 6.18 -1.73 -13.06
N ALA A 26 5.40 -2.23 -12.11
CA ALA A 26 4.76 -3.55 -12.18
C ALA A 26 3.57 -3.58 -13.14
N LYS A 27 3.26 -2.47 -13.83
CA LYS A 27 2.13 -2.32 -14.76
C LYS A 27 0.81 -2.78 -14.14
N LEU A 28 0.62 -2.52 -12.84
CA LEU A 28 -0.61 -2.89 -12.15
C LEU A 28 -1.78 -2.17 -12.84
N VAL A 29 -2.75 -2.95 -13.30
CA VAL A 29 -3.83 -2.47 -14.15
C VAL A 29 -4.67 -1.43 -13.41
N GLN A 30 -4.79 -0.23 -14.00
CA GLN A 30 -5.81 0.72 -13.59
C GLN A 30 -7.15 0.26 -14.16
N ARG A 31 -7.93 -0.47 -13.37
CA ARG A 31 -9.29 -0.84 -13.73
C ARG A 31 -10.16 0.42 -13.70
N GLN A 32 -10.65 0.87 -14.85
CA GLN A 32 -11.64 1.95 -14.89
C GLN A 32 -12.96 1.43 -14.31
N GLY A 33 -13.46 2.08 -13.26
CA GLY A 33 -14.72 1.73 -12.60
C GLY A 33 -14.64 0.78 -11.41
N GLY A 34 -13.45 0.30 -11.02
CA GLY A 34 -13.24 -0.50 -9.81
C GLY A 34 -12.93 0.36 -8.59
N LYS A 35 -13.38 -0.05 -7.39
CA LYS A 35 -12.98 0.59 -6.11
C LYS A 35 -11.47 0.47 -5.84
N VAL A 36 -10.85 -0.58 -6.39
CA VAL A 36 -9.41 -0.83 -6.31
C VAL A 36 -8.78 -0.72 -7.70
N ASN A 37 -7.74 0.09 -7.77
CA ASN A 37 -6.84 0.22 -8.91
C ASN A 37 -5.42 -0.23 -8.50
N GLY A 38 -4.52 -0.38 -9.48
CA GLY A 38 -3.14 -0.81 -9.22
C GLY A 38 -2.39 0.03 -8.18
N SER A 39 -2.65 1.34 -8.12
CA SER A 39 -2.03 2.24 -7.12
C SER A 39 -2.55 1.94 -5.71
N ASN A 40 -3.86 1.78 -5.55
CA ASN A 40 -4.49 1.45 -4.26
C ASN A 40 -4.05 0.06 -3.77
N LEU A 41 -3.90 -0.92 -4.67
CA LEU A 41 -3.40 -2.24 -4.32
C LEU A 41 -1.95 -2.16 -3.80
N SER A 42 -1.07 -1.48 -4.54
CA SER A 42 0.32 -1.29 -4.15
C SER A 42 0.44 -0.54 -2.80
N GLN A 43 -0.35 0.51 -2.60
CA GLN A 43 -0.39 1.23 -1.33
C GLN A 43 -0.88 0.35 -0.18
N THR A 44 -1.87 -0.53 -0.42
CA THR A 44 -2.38 -1.45 0.59
C THR A 44 -1.31 -2.46 1.02
N LEU A 45 -0.53 -2.99 0.06
CA LEU A 45 0.57 -3.90 0.36
C LEU A 45 1.68 -3.21 1.17
N VAL A 46 2.14 -2.04 0.73
CA VAL A 46 3.25 -1.31 1.37
C VAL A 46 2.86 -0.79 2.76
N LEU A 47 1.66 -0.21 2.89
CA LEU A 47 1.20 0.30 4.17
C LEU A 47 0.76 -0.82 5.12
N GLY A 48 0.21 -1.92 4.59
CA GLY A 48 -0.08 -3.13 5.36
C GLY A 48 1.19 -3.73 5.96
N TRP A 49 2.26 -3.86 5.16
CA TRP A 49 3.57 -4.29 5.64
C TRP A 49 4.15 -3.31 6.68
N TRP A 50 3.97 -2.00 6.49
CA TRP A 50 4.45 -1.04 7.48
C TRP A 50 3.73 -1.13 8.83
N GLN A 51 2.46 -1.55 8.83
CA GLN A 51 1.70 -1.82 10.06
C GLN A 51 2.08 -3.15 10.70
N GLU A 52 2.30 -4.19 9.89
CA GLU A 52 2.65 -5.54 10.33
C GLU A 52 3.81 -6.08 9.47
N PRO A 53 5.07 -5.81 9.86
CA PRO A 53 6.24 -6.18 9.06
C PRO A 53 6.46 -7.68 8.91
N ASP A 54 5.89 -8.47 9.84
CA ASP A 54 5.96 -9.94 9.85
C ASP A 54 4.84 -10.59 9.01
N ALA A 55 3.95 -9.79 8.41
CA ALA A 55 2.88 -10.30 7.56
C ALA A 55 3.44 -10.98 6.30
N THR A 56 2.88 -12.14 5.96
CA THR A 56 3.19 -12.84 4.72
C THR A 56 2.58 -12.13 3.51
N LEU A 57 3.13 -12.38 2.33
CA LEU A 57 2.58 -11.84 1.09
C LEU A 57 1.10 -12.21 0.89
N GLU A 58 0.70 -13.42 1.25
CA GLU A 58 -0.70 -13.85 1.20
C GLU A 58 -1.59 -13.02 2.13
N GLN A 59 -1.15 -12.76 3.36
CA GLN A 59 -1.90 -11.95 4.31
C GLN A 59 -2.07 -10.51 3.81
N LEU A 60 -1.01 -9.94 3.20
CA LEU A 60 -1.06 -8.61 2.58
C LEU A 60 -1.98 -8.58 1.35
N CYS A 61 -1.96 -9.62 0.51
CA CYS A 61 -2.89 -9.77 -0.62
C CYS A 61 -4.34 -9.91 -0.14
N GLN A 62 -4.59 -10.64 0.94
CA GLN A 62 -5.92 -10.77 1.54
C GLN A 62 -6.45 -9.42 2.05
N MET A 63 -5.60 -8.60 2.66
CA MET A 63 -5.92 -7.20 2.99
C MET A 63 -6.29 -6.40 1.74
N GLY A 64 -5.53 -6.53 0.66
CA GLY A 64 -5.85 -5.92 -0.63
C GLY A 64 -7.23 -6.30 -1.17
N MET A 65 -7.63 -7.57 -1.04
CA MET A 65 -8.96 -8.03 -1.45
C MET A 65 -10.09 -7.49 -0.57
N SER A 66 -9.83 -7.21 0.71
CA SER A 66 -10.85 -6.66 1.63
C SER A 66 -11.28 -5.24 1.25
N VAL A 67 -10.45 -4.51 0.52
CA VAL A 67 -10.71 -3.13 0.09
C VAL A 67 -11.26 -3.02 -1.35
N GLY A 68 -11.32 -4.13 -2.11
CA GLY A 68 -12.11 -4.26 -3.35
C GLY A 68 -11.44 -4.97 -4.53
#